data_AF-D0R1X6-F1
#
_entry.id   AF-D0R1X6-F1
#
_cell.length_a   1.000
_cell.length_b   1.000
_cell.length_c   1.000
_cell.angle_alpha   90.00
_cell.angle_beta   90.00
_cell.angle_gamma   90.00
#
_symmetry.space_group_name_H-M   'P 1'
#
loop_
_entity.id
_entity.type
_entity.pdbx_description
1 polymer ?
#
loop_
_entity_poly.entity_id
_entity_poly.type
_entity_poly.pdbx_seq_one_letter_code
_entity_poly.pdbx_strand_id
1 'polypeptide(L)'
;MHIAVTLPEIIVRLALSVFMASVIGYDREHKNRPAGIKTHALVCAGACIIALIQEKIGYDAIQIAINQPKLAGIVRADEARLIAQVVSGIGFLGAGTILVQHRTVL
;
A
#
# COMPACT_ATOMS: atom_id res chain seq x y z
N MET A 1 -14.37 -1.19 22.45
CA MET A 1 -13.53 -1.91 21.48
C MET A 1 -14.12 -1.72 20.09
N HIS A 2 -13.96 -0.52 19.50
CA HIS A 2 -14.35 -0.24 18.11
C HIS A 2 -13.05 -0.26 17.31
N ILE A 3 -12.69 -1.42 16.75
CA ILE A 3 -11.49 -1.58 15.89
C ILE A 3 -11.97 -1.97 14.48
N ALA A 4 -13.04 -1.34 14.03
CA ALA A 4 -13.46 -1.42 12.63
C ALA A 4 -13.04 -0.11 11.97
N VAL A 5 -12.18 -0.20 10.95
CA VAL A 5 -11.80 0.97 10.15
C VAL A 5 -13.07 1.56 9.55
N THR A 6 -13.36 2.81 9.91
CA THR A 6 -14.59 3.45 9.49
C THR A 6 -14.46 4.00 8.08
N LEU A 7 -15.58 4.14 7.34
CA LEU A 7 -15.58 4.79 6.03
C LEU A 7 -14.86 6.16 6.00
N PRO A 8 -15.10 7.09 6.95
CA PRO A 8 -14.37 8.35 6.97
C PRO A 8 -12.87 8.16 7.16
N GLU A 9 -12.45 7.19 7.99
CA GLU A 9 -11.03 6.89 8.19
C GLU A 9 -10.37 6.33 6.92
N ILE A 10 -11.06 5.45 6.18
CA ILE A 10 -10.60 4.94 4.88
C ILE A 10 -10.39 6.10 3.90
N ILE A 11 -11.38 6.99 3.79
CA ILE A 11 -11.33 8.14 2.88
C ILE A 11 -10.17 9.07 3.26
N VAL A 12 -10.01 9.38 4.54
CA VAL A 12 -8.95 10.28 5.02
C VAL A 12 -7.57 9.65 4.79
N ARG A 13 -7.36 8.38 5.14
CA ARG A 13 -6.08 7.68 4.92
C ARG A 13 -5.73 7.62 3.43
N LEU A 14 -6.70 7.33 2.55
CA LEU A 14 -6.49 7.29 1.10
C LEU A 14 -6.21 8.68 0.52
N ALA A 15 -6.95 9.70 0.95
CA ALA A 15 -6.74 11.07 0.51
C ALA A 15 -5.35 11.58 0.93
N LEU A 16 -4.96 11.35 2.19
CA LEU A 16 -3.65 11.73 2.71
C LEU A 16 -2.51 10.99 2.01
N SER A 17 -2.66 9.67 1.77
CA SER A 17 -1.62 8.88 1.11
C SER A 17 -1.37 9.37 -0.33
N VAL A 18 -2.44 9.60 -1.10
CA VAL A 18 -2.35 10.15 -2.46
C VAL A 18 -1.79 11.57 -2.45
N PHE A 19 -2.23 12.41 -1.52
CA PHE A 19 -1.74 13.79 -1.41
C PHE A 19 -0.23 13.84 -1.15
N MET A 20 0.24 13.12 -0.13
CA MET A 20 1.67 13.07 0.22
C MET A 20 2.52 12.48 -0.92
N ALA A 21 2.04 11.40 -1.56
CA ALA A 21 2.74 10.81 -2.69
C ALA A 21 2.76 11.72 -3.93
N SER A 22 1.69 12.49 -4.15
CA SER A 22 1.61 13.46 -5.26
C SER A 22 2.59 14.61 -5.06
N VAL A 23 2.76 15.12 -3.83
CA VAL A 23 3.76 16.15 -3.51
C VAL A 23 5.17 15.65 -3.82
N ILE A 24 5.49 14.41 -3.44
CA ILE A 24 6.80 13.79 -3.75
C ILE A 24 6.96 13.62 -5.26
N GLY A 25 5.93 13.09 -5.93
CA GLY A 25 5.94 12.86 -7.37
C GLY A 25 6.07 14.16 -8.18
N TYR A 26 5.51 15.27 -7.70
CA TYR A 26 5.67 16.59 -8.29
C TYR A 26 7.13 17.07 -8.23
N ASP A 27 7.79 16.98 -7.07
CA ASP A 27 9.22 17.32 -6.94
C ASP A 27 10.10 16.45 -7.85
N ARG A 28 9.77 15.16 -7.99
CA ARG A 28 10.49 14.25 -8.90
C ARG A 28 10.30 14.62 -10.37
N GLU A 29 9.07 14.91 -10.76
CA GLU A 29 8.73 15.31 -12.14
C GLU A 29 9.41 16.62 -12.52
N HIS A 30 9.42 17.61 -11.60
CA HIS A 30 10.11 18.88 -11.79
C HIS A 30 11.64 18.71 -11.97
N LYS A 31 12.23 17.70 -11.33
CA LYS A 31 13.65 17.32 -11.46
C LYS A 31 13.93 16.39 -12.65
N ASN A 32 13.00 16.26 -13.60
CA ASN A 32 13.11 15.38 -14.78
C ASN A 32 13.48 13.92 -14.43
N ARG A 33 12.95 13.42 -13.30
CA ARG A 33 13.12 12.02 -12.93
C ARG A 33 12.09 11.15 -13.67
N PRO A 34 12.43 9.90 -14.04
CA PRO A 34 11.59 9.03 -14.87
C PRO A 34 10.24 8.64 -14.24
N ALA A 35 10.10 8.69 -12.91
CA ALA A 35 8.82 8.50 -12.21
C ALA A 35 8.31 9.84 -11.67
N GLY A 36 7.15 10.28 -12.18
CA GLY A 36 6.51 11.54 -11.83
C GLY A 36 5.27 11.38 -10.96
N ILE A 37 4.39 12.40 -10.99
CA ILE A 37 3.24 12.49 -10.08
C ILE A 37 2.26 11.33 -10.22
N LYS A 38 1.92 10.95 -11.46
CA LYS A 38 0.97 9.87 -11.76
C LYS A 38 1.43 8.52 -11.20
N THR A 39 2.72 8.23 -11.34
CA THR A 39 3.31 6.97 -10.87
C THR A 39 3.28 6.90 -9.35
N HIS A 40 3.75 7.93 -8.64
CA HIS A 40 3.75 7.95 -7.19
C HIS A 40 2.34 7.93 -6.59
N ALA A 41 1.40 8.69 -7.17
CA ALA A 41 0.01 8.72 -6.73
C ALA A 41 -0.68 7.34 -6.87
N LEU A 42 -0.56 6.68 -8.03
CA LEU A 42 -1.17 5.36 -8.26
C LEU A 42 -0.56 4.27 -7.39
N VAL A 43 0.76 4.25 -7.25
CA VAL A 43 1.45 3.27 -6.41
C VAL A 43 1.06 3.41 -4.94
N CYS A 44 0.98 4.64 -4.43
CA CYS A 44 0.60 4.89 -3.05
C CYS A 44 -0.88 4.59 -2.79
N ALA A 45 -1.77 4.93 -3.72
CA ALA A 45 -3.18 4.55 -3.63
C ALA A 45 -3.35 3.02 -3.54
N GLY A 46 -2.70 2.27 -4.44
CA GLY A 46 -2.75 0.80 -4.42
C GLY A 46 -2.16 0.21 -3.13
N ALA A 47 -1.01 0.72 -2.68
CA ALA A 47 -0.39 0.30 -1.42
C ALA A 47 -1.31 0.54 -0.21
N CYS A 48 -1.96 1.70 -0.15
CA CYS A 48 -2.90 2.05 0.92
C CYS A 48 -4.12 1.12 0.91
N ILE A 49 -4.69 0.83 -0.26
CA ILE A 49 -5.82 -0.09 -0.39
C ILE A 49 -5.43 -1.50 0.08
N ILE A 50 -4.26 -1.99 -0.33
CA ILE A 50 -3.77 -3.32 0.09
C ILE A 50 -3.56 -3.37 1.61
N ALA A 51 -2.98 -2.33 2.21
CA ALA A 51 -2.81 -2.24 3.66
C ALA A 51 -4.16 -2.28 4.41
N LEU A 52 -5.15 -1.53 3.94
CA LEU A 52 -6.50 -1.51 4.52
C LEU A 52 -7.21 -2.88 4.39
N ILE A 53 -7.03 -3.56 3.26
CA ILE A 53 -7.54 -4.92 3.06
C ILE A 53 -6.88 -5.89 4.05
N GLN A 54 -5.56 -5.80 4.24
CA GLN A 54 -4.85 -6.67 5.18
C GLN A 54 -5.30 -6.44 6.63
N GLU A 55 -5.48 -5.18 7.02
CA GLU A 55 -6.03 -4.80 8.34
C GLU A 55 -7.44 -5.39 8.54
N LYS A 56 -8.31 -5.32 7.53
CA LYS A 56 -9.65 -5.92 7.59
C LYS A 56 -9.62 -7.44 7.73
N ILE A 57 -8.76 -8.13 6.98
CA ILE A 57 -8.59 -9.58 7.07
C ILE A 57 -8.09 -9.98 8.47
N GLY A 58 -7.12 -9.26 9.01
CA GLY A 58 -6.60 -9.48 10.36
C GLY A 58 -7.69 -9.32 11.42
N TYR A 59 -8.48 -8.25 11.33
CA TYR A 59 -9.61 -8.01 12.23
C TYR A 59 -10.66 -9.12 12.16
N ASP A 60 -11.04 -9.55 10.95
CA ASP A 60 -12.02 -10.62 10.77
C ASP A 60 -11.52 -11.95 11.35
N ALA A 61 -10.23 -12.26 11.18
CA ALA A 61 -9.62 -13.44 11.76
C ALA A 61 -9.67 -13.42 13.30
N ILE A 62 -9.35 -12.28 13.92
CA ILE A 62 -9.44 -12.11 15.39
C ILE A 62 -10.90 -12.26 15.85
N GLN A 63 -11.84 -11.65 15.14
CA GLN A 63 -13.26 -11.75 15.50
C GLN A 63 -13.81 -13.17 15.38
N ILE A 64 -13.39 -13.94 14.37
CA ILE A 64 -13.75 -15.35 14.26
C ILE A 64 -13.12 -16.14 15.42
N ALA A 65 -11.86 -15.88 15.78
CA ALA A 65 -11.19 -16.57 16.89
C ALA A 65 -11.89 -16.32 18.25
N ILE A 66 -12.37 -15.10 18.49
CA ILE A 66 -13.11 -14.74 19.72
C ILE A 66 -14.50 -15.41 19.73
N ASN A 67 -15.25 -15.32 18.64
CA ASN A 67 -16.63 -15.81 18.58
C ASN A 67 -16.71 -17.34 18.47
N GLN A 68 -15.69 -17.98 17.91
CA GLN A 68 -15.64 -19.42 17.68
C GLN A 68 -14.28 -20.00 18.09
N PRO A 69 -14.03 -20.22 19.39
CA PRO A 69 -12.74 -20.67 19.90
C PRO A 69 -12.29 -22.03 19.34
N LYS A 70 -13.22 -22.86 18.84
CA LYS A 70 -12.90 -24.12 18.14
C LYS A 70 -12.18 -23.91 16.79
N LEU A 71 -12.35 -22.75 16.16
CA LEU A 71 -11.78 -22.40 14.86
C LEU A 71 -10.52 -21.53 14.97
N ALA A 72 -10.17 -21.07 16.18
CA ALA A 72 -9.03 -20.18 16.43
C ALA A 72 -7.68 -20.79 16.02
N GLY A 73 -7.53 -22.12 16.04
CA GLY A 73 -6.31 -22.80 15.59
C GLY A 73 -6.19 -22.95 14.06
N ILE A 74 -7.28 -22.75 13.33
CA ILE A 74 -7.38 -23.00 11.88
C ILE A 74 -7.31 -21.67 11.11
N VAL A 75 -7.95 -20.61 11.64
CA VAL A 75 -7.95 -19.29 11.04
C VAL A 75 -6.68 -18.54 11.47
N ARG A 76 -5.72 -18.43 10.55
CA ARG A 76 -4.49 -17.64 10.75
C ARG A 76 -4.47 -16.48 9.78
N ALA A 77 -4.42 -15.26 10.30
CA ALA A 77 -4.09 -14.07 9.51
C ALA A 77 -2.59 -13.79 9.63
N ASP A 78 -1.95 -13.54 8.50
CA ASP A 78 -0.57 -13.07 8.42
C ASP A 78 -0.64 -11.55 8.13
N GLU A 79 -0.08 -10.75 9.03
CA GLU A 79 -0.11 -9.28 8.97
C GLU A 79 0.95 -8.68 8.03
N ALA A 80 1.88 -9.49 7.52
CA ALA A 80 2.95 -9.03 6.63
C ALA A 80 2.80 -9.47 5.17
N ARG A 81 2.05 -10.55 4.90
CA ARG A 81 1.98 -11.17 3.56
C ARG A 81 1.59 -10.23 2.40
N LEU A 82 0.51 -9.44 2.52
CA LEU A 82 0.09 -8.58 1.40
C LEU A 82 1.00 -7.35 1.27
N ILE A 83 1.39 -6.74 2.39
CA ILE A 83 2.36 -5.63 2.42
C ILE A 83 3.71 -6.05 1.82
N ALA A 84 4.18 -7.28 2.06
CA ALA A 84 5.42 -7.78 1.46
C ALA A 84 5.38 -7.77 -0.08
N GLN A 85 4.22 -8.04 -0.69
CA GLN A 85 4.04 -7.98 -2.14
C GLN A 85 4.08 -6.55 -2.66
N VAL A 86 3.57 -5.59 -1.89
CA VAL A 86 3.68 -4.16 -2.21
C VAL A 86 5.15 -3.73 -2.22
N VAL A 87 5.95 -4.14 -1.22
CA VAL A 87 7.38 -3.83 -1.16
C VAL A 87 8.13 -4.41 -2.37
N SER A 88 7.83 -5.67 -2.72
CA SER A 88 8.41 -6.31 -3.90
C SER A 88 8.08 -5.56 -5.19
N GLY A 89 6.81 -5.16 -5.37
CA GLY A 89 6.37 -4.37 -6.53
C GLY A 89 7.03 -2.99 -6.61
N ILE A 90 7.16 -2.29 -5.48
CA ILE A 90 7.86 -1.00 -5.41
C ILE A 90 9.35 -1.17 -5.77
N GLY A 91 9.99 -2.25 -5.32
CA GLY A 91 11.37 -2.58 -5.69
C GLY A 91 11.54 -2.76 -7.20
N PHE A 92 10.60 -3.44 -7.85
CA PHE A 92 10.59 -3.61 -9.31
C PHE A 92 10.44 -2.27 -10.06
N LEU A 93 9.53 -1.39 -9.60
CA LEU A 93 9.40 -0.05 -10.16
C LEU A 93 10.68 0.77 -9.99
N GLY A 94 11.33 0.68 -8.83
CA GLY A 94 12.63 1.31 -8.57
C GLY A 94 13.70 0.85 -9.56
N ALA A 95 13.89 -0.46 -9.71
CA ALA A 95 14.82 -1.03 -10.68
C ALA A 95 14.50 -0.60 -12.13
N GLY A 96 13.22 -0.62 -12.50
CA GLY A 96 12.75 -0.15 -13.81
C GLY A 96 13.11 1.30 -14.08
N THR A 97 12.92 2.19 -13.11
CA THR A 97 13.27 3.61 -13.26
C THR A 97 14.77 3.85 -13.41
N ILE A 98 15.62 3.07 -12.74
CA ILE A 98 17.08 3.16 -12.86
C ILE A 98 17.54 2.73 -14.26
N LEU A 99 17.01 1.63 -14.77
CA LEU A 99 17.35 1.10 -16.10
C LEU A 99 16.90 2.03 -17.23
N VAL A 100 15.70 2.62 -17.11
CA VAL A 100 15.18 3.59 -18.09
C VAL A 100 16.08 4.82 -18.15
N GLN A 101 16.53 5.34 -16.99
CA GLN A 101 17.44 6.49 -16.97
C GLN A 101 18.79 6.20 -17.65
N HIS A 102 19.28 4.96 -17.62
CA HIS A 102 20.54 4.58 -18.28
C HIS A 102 20.41 4.32 -19.79
N ARG A 103 19.20 4.21 -20.34
CA ARG A 103 18.99 4.15 -21.81
C ARG A 103 18.99 5.51 -22.48
N THR A 104 19.07 6.60 -21.72
CA THR A 104 19.36 7.94 -22.27
C THR A 104 20.88 8.09 -22.43
N VAL A 105 21.46 7.29 -23.32
CA VAL A 105 22.79 7.57 -23.89
C VAL A 105 22.52 8.07 -25.30
N LEU A 106 23.00 9.27 -25.60
CA LEU A 106 22.97 9.91 -26.93
C LEU A 106 23.52 8.98 -28.01
#